data_AF-A0A2T6CQX5-F1
#
_entry.id   AF-A0A2T6CQX5-F1
#
_cell.length_a   1.000
_cell.length_b   1.000
_cell.length_c   1.000
_cell.angle_alpha   90.00
_cell.angle_beta   90.00
_cell.angle_gamma   90.00
#
_symmetry.space_group_name_H-M   'P 1'
#
loop_
_entity.id
_entity.type
_entity.pdbx_description
1 polymer ?
#
loop_
_entity_poly.entity_id
_entity_poly.type
_entity_poly.pdbx_seq_one_letter_code
_entity_poly.pdbx_strand_id
1 'polypeptide(L)'
;MNTPALKTRSYEFTFPDVDTLLKVETPDPETVIVRATRNSFSERRKIAFIRQLAAEGFIADGCQWYPLPAGMPQIHWVVDVSWLRLSQAAKAHSRRLTFFLVGGGLVAWTGLLTSLLLLH
;
A
#
# COMPACT_ATOMS: atom_id res chain seq x y z
N MET A 1 -4.05 27.56 27.34
CA MET A 1 -3.01 27.42 26.29
C MET A 1 -3.54 26.43 25.27
N ASN A 2 -3.97 26.90 24.11
CA ASN A 2 -4.55 26.05 23.06
C ASN A 2 -3.40 25.52 22.21
N THR A 3 -3.08 24.23 22.35
CA THR A 3 -2.11 23.55 21.49
C THR A 3 -2.63 23.64 20.05
N PRO A 4 -1.88 24.26 19.10
CA PRO A 4 -2.31 24.25 17.71
C PRO A 4 -2.30 22.79 17.25
N ALA A 5 -3.46 22.27 16.85
CA ALA A 5 -3.55 20.98 16.19
C ALA A 5 -2.71 21.07 14.91
N LEU A 6 -1.49 20.51 14.95
CA LEU A 6 -0.63 20.38 13.79
C LEU A 6 -1.45 19.65 12.72
N LYS A 7 -1.75 20.37 11.65
CA LYS A 7 -2.61 19.90 10.58
C LYS A 7 -1.81 18.86 9.78
N THR A 8 -1.90 17.59 10.19
CA THR A 8 -1.23 16.48 9.49
C THR A 8 -1.63 16.52 8.03
N ARG A 9 -0.67 16.82 7.14
CA ARG A 9 -0.90 16.75 5.70
C ARG A 9 -0.72 15.30 5.29
N SER A 10 -1.68 14.80 4.52
CA SER A 10 -1.63 13.44 3.99
C SER A 10 -2.03 13.46 2.53
N TYR A 11 -1.21 12.84 1.69
CA TYR A 11 -1.37 12.77 0.25
C TYR A 11 -1.33 11.32 -0.20
N GLU A 12 -2.22 10.95 -1.12
CA GLU A 12 -2.31 9.59 -1.65
C GLU A 12 -1.94 9.59 -3.13
N PHE A 13 -1.06 8.66 -3.50
CA PHE A 13 -0.55 8.49 -4.86
C PHE A 13 -0.79 7.06 -5.31
N THR A 14 -1.28 6.90 -6.54
CA THR A 14 -1.56 5.60 -7.15
C THR A 14 -0.59 5.34 -8.28
N PHE A 15 0.05 4.17 -8.26
CA PHE A 15 0.96 3.72 -9.31
C PHE A 15 0.42 2.42 -9.94
N PRO A 16 -0.39 2.52 -11.01
CA PRO A 16 -1.01 1.37 -11.67
C PRO A 16 0.02 0.37 -12.20
N ASP A 17 1.13 0.87 -12.75
CA ASP A 17 2.18 0.05 -13.36
C ASP A 17 2.82 -0.97 -12.42
N VAL A 18 2.74 -0.71 -11.11
CA VAL A 18 3.31 -1.56 -10.06
C VAL A 18 2.29 -2.01 -9.03
N ASP A 19 0.98 -1.83 -9.30
CA ASP A 19 -0.11 -2.18 -8.39
C ASP A 19 0.17 -1.74 -6.94
N THR A 20 0.65 -0.51 -6.78
CA THR A 20 1.09 0.00 -5.48
C THR A 20 0.51 1.37 -5.21
N LEU A 21 -0.08 1.51 -4.03
CA LEU A 21 -0.57 2.78 -3.52
C LEU A 21 0.45 3.29 -2.50
N LEU A 22 0.76 4.58 -2.58
CA LEU A 22 1.61 5.27 -1.63
C LEU A 22 0.78 6.32 -0.89
N LYS A 23 0.96 6.40 0.41
CA LYS A 23 0.44 7.48 1.24
C LYS A 23 1.60 8.22 1.89
N VAL A 24 1.70 9.51 1.64
CA VAL A 24 2.70 10.38 2.24
C VAL A 24 2.03 11.15 3.36
N GLU A 25 2.51 10.98 4.58
CA GLU A 25 2.03 11.66 5.78
C GLU A 25 3.16 12.54 6.33
N THR A 26 2.86 13.80 6.62
CA THR A 26 3.76 14.71 7.31
C THR A 26 3.14 15.07 8.67
N PRO A 27 3.26 14.20 9.69
CA PRO A 27 2.75 14.48 11.03
C PRO A 27 3.49 15.63 11.70
N ASP A 28 4.75 15.84 11.35
CA ASP A 28 5.64 16.88 11.85
C ASP A 28 6.38 17.50 10.65
N PRO A 29 6.69 18.82 10.65
CA PRO A 29 7.57 19.42 9.65
C PRO A 29 8.92 18.71 9.48
N GLU A 30 9.42 18.03 10.51
CA GLU A 30 10.71 17.31 10.47
C GLU A 30 10.59 15.82 10.13
N THR A 31 9.38 15.27 10.05
CA THR A 31 9.20 13.82 9.81
C THR A 31 8.24 13.57 8.64
N VAL A 32 8.72 12.86 7.63
CA VAL A 32 7.92 12.41 6.49
C VAL A 32 7.78 10.90 6.55
N ILE A 33 6.55 10.40 6.65
CA ILE A 33 6.25 8.97 6.62
C ILE A 33 5.64 8.65 5.26
N VAL A 34 6.29 7.78 4.50
CA VAL A 34 5.73 7.24 3.26
C VAL A 34 5.33 5.80 3.52
N ARG A 35 4.01 5.56 3.46
CA ARG A 35 3.42 4.22 3.58
C ARG A 35 3.17 3.65 2.19
N ALA A 36 3.73 2.49 1.90
CA ALA A 36 3.50 1.76 0.67
C ALA A 36 2.66 0.51 0.92
N THR A 37 1.77 0.16 0.00
CA THR A 37 1.01 -1.10 0.11
C THR A 37 1.84 -2.35 -0.16
N ARG A 38 2.90 -2.21 -0.94
CA ARG A 38 3.82 -3.28 -1.32
C ARG A 38 5.24 -2.75 -1.38
N ASN A 39 6.23 -3.62 -1.17
CA ASN A 39 7.65 -3.30 -1.37
C ASN A 39 8.07 -3.49 -2.85
N SER A 40 7.35 -2.87 -3.79
CA SER A 40 7.59 -2.99 -5.23
C SER A 40 8.55 -1.92 -5.78
N PHE A 41 8.83 -0.89 -4.99
CA PHE A 41 9.66 0.22 -5.38
C PHE A 41 11.14 -0.08 -5.11
N SER A 42 11.94 -0.07 -6.18
CA SER A 42 13.41 -0.07 -6.08
C SER A 42 13.92 1.19 -5.39
N GLU A 43 15.08 1.11 -4.71
CA GLU A 43 15.75 2.24 -4.05
C GLU A 43 15.84 3.50 -4.95
N ARG A 44 16.19 3.31 -6.23
CA ARG A 44 16.26 4.41 -7.21
C ARG A 44 14.91 5.11 -7.41
N ARG A 45 13.82 4.34 -7.50
CA ARG A 45 12.47 4.89 -7.62
C ARG A 45 12.06 5.63 -6.35
N LYS A 46 12.45 5.17 -5.16
CA LYS A 46 12.18 5.88 -3.89
C LYS A 46 12.81 7.26 -3.90
N ILE A 47 14.09 7.33 -4.25
CA ILE A 47 14.86 8.58 -4.32
C ILE A 47 14.21 9.54 -5.33
N ALA A 48 13.89 9.06 -6.54
CA ALA A 48 13.25 9.87 -7.57
C ALA A 48 11.88 10.40 -7.12
N PHE A 49 11.07 9.55 -6.48
CA PHE A 49 9.76 9.93 -5.96
C PHE A 49 9.86 11.00 -4.87
N ILE A 50 10.79 10.84 -3.90
CA ILE A 50 11.02 11.84 -2.85
C ILE A 50 11.44 13.18 -3.46
N ARG A 51 12.35 13.17 -4.45
CA ARG A 51 12.79 14.38 -5.16
C ARG A 51 11.64 15.09 -5.86
N GLN A 52 10.77 14.31 -6.50
CA GLN A 52 9.60 14.85 -7.18
C GLN A 52 8.61 15.47 -6.19
N LEU A 53 8.35 14.80 -5.06
CA LEU A 53 7.49 15.34 -4.01
C LEU A 53 8.02 16.67 -3.44
N ALA A 54 9.34 16.79 -3.27
CA ALA A 54 9.96 18.02 -2.82
C ALA A 54 9.82 19.12 -3.88
N ALA A 55 10.12 18.81 -5.14
CA ALA A 55 9.99 19.76 -6.25
C ALA A 55 8.55 20.26 -6.47
N GLU A 56 7.55 19.42 -6.17
CA GLU A 56 6.13 19.77 -6.24
C GLU A 56 5.62 20.47 -4.96
N GLY A 57 6.45 20.59 -3.91
CA GLY A 57 6.11 21.25 -2.66
C GLY A 57 5.20 20.44 -1.71
N PHE A 58 5.07 19.12 -1.93
CA PHE A 58 4.34 18.23 -1.03
C PHE A 58 5.08 17.96 0.28
N ILE A 59 6.41 18.00 0.23
CA ILE A 59 7.32 17.86 1.38
C ILE A 59 8.31 19.02 1.40
N ALA A 60 9.03 19.20 2.51
CA ALA A 60 10.02 20.27 2.62
C ALA A 60 11.10 20.17 1.53
N ASP A 61 11.50 21.31 0.96
CA ASP A 61 12.50 21.39 -0.12
C ASP A 61 13.85 20.75 0.26
N GLY A 62 14.19 20.75 1.56
CA GLY A 62 15.38 20.06 2.08
C GLY A 62 15.41 18.55 1.75
N CYS A 63 14.25 17.94 1.53
CA CYS A 63 14.13 16.52 1.16
C CYS A 63 14.56 16.23 -0.28
N GLN A 64 14.75 17.24 -1.14
CA GLN A 64 15.20 17.04 -2.52
C GLN A 64 16.60 16.40 -2.59
N TRP A 65 17.41 16.53 -1.55
CA TRP A 65 18.78 16.01 -1.52
C TRP A 65 18.89 14.55 -1.04
N TYR A 66 17.77 13.81 -0.99
CA TYR A 66 17.76 12.43 -0.48
C TYR A 66 18.76 11.50 -1.20
N PRO A 67 19.51 10.65 -0.44
CA PRO A 67 19.49 10.48 1.02
C PRO A 67 20.07 11.68 1.79
N LEU A 68 19.37 12.13 2.85
CA LEU A 68 19.67 13.37 3.55
C LEU A 68 20.85 13.18 4.53
N PRO A 69 21.72 14.19 4.70
CA PRO A 69 22.73 14.21 5.76
C PRO A 69 22.08 14.26 7.16
N ALA A 70 22.85 13.96 8.20
CA ALA A 70 22.37 14.01 9.59
C ALA A 70 21.87 15.42 9.97
N GLY A 71 20.68 15.52 10.59
CA GLY A 71 20.07 16.78 11.01
C GLY A 71 18.99 17.35 10.09
N MET A 72 18.50 16.55 9.14
CA MET A 72 17.50 16.93 8.15
C MET A 72 16.24 16.02 8.27
N PRO A 73 15.08 16.39 7.67
CA PRO A 73 13.83 15.69 7.90
C PRO A 73 13.93 14.19 7.66
N GLN A 74 13.53 13.39 8.65
CA GLN A 74 13.69 11.95 8.58
C GLN A 74 12.57 11.36 7.72
N ILE A 75 12.95 10.72 6.61
CA ILE A 75 12.01 10.07 5.70
C ILE A 75 11.94 8.58 6.07
N HIS A 76 10.79 8.16 6.59
CA HIS A 76 10.50 6.78 6.96
C HIS A 76 9.69 6.11 5.87
N TRP A 77 10.24 5.03 5.30
CA TRP A 77 9.51 4.17 4.38
C TRP A 77 8.99 2.95 5.10
N VAL A 78 7.67 2.79 5.12
CA VAL A 78 7.01 1.68 5.80
C VAL A 78 6.09 0.98 4.82
N VAL A 79 6.14 -0.35 4.79
CA VAL A 79 5.15 -1.14 4.07
C VAL A 79 3.98 -1.36 5.02
N ASP A 80 2.87 -0.69 4.76
CA ASP A 80 1.69 -0.76 5.59
C ASP A 80 0.44 -0.64 4.72
N VAL A 81 -0.51 -1.54 4.96
CA VAL A 81 -1.81 -1.62 4.30
C VAL A 81 -2.96 -1.26 5.26
N SER A 82 -2.67 -0.99 6.53
CA SER A 82 -3.68 -0.67 7.55
C SER A 82 -4.45 0.63 7.26
N TRP A 83 -3.81 1.57 6.57
CA TRP A 83 -4.42 2.83 6.14
C TRP A 83 -5.37 2.65 4.97
N LEU A 84 -5.23 1.58 4.18
CA LEU A 84 -6.23 1.28 3.17
C LEU A 84 -7.51 0.85 3.85
N ARG A 85 -8.53 1.68 3.71
CA ARG A 85 -9.91 1.23 3.79
C ARG A 85 -10.19 0.37 2.54
N LEU A 86 -9.57 -0.81 2.48
CA LEU A 86 -10.03 -1.89 1.61
C LEU A 86 -11.51 -2.03 1.91
N SER A 87 -12.35 -1.66 0.93
CA SER A 87 -13.78 -1.68 1.13
C SER A 87 -14.13 -3.10 1.62
N GLN A 88 -14.86 -3.20 2.73
CA GLN A 88 -15.28 -4.51 3.23
C GLN A 88 -15.99 -5.30 2.13
N ALA A 89 -16.60 -4.61 1.18
CA ALA A 89 -17.15 -5.15 -0.06
C ALA A 89 -16.11 -5.87 -0.94
N ALA A 90 -14.95 -5.28 -1.22
CA ALA A 90 -13.89 -5.93 -2.01
C ALA A 90 -13.34 -7.18 -1.30
N LYS A 91 -13.14 -7.10 0.03
CA LYS A 91 -12.69 -8.24 0.85
C LYS A 91 -13.74 -9.36 0.89
N ALA A 92 -15.02 -9.02 1.02
CA ALA A 92 -16.13 -9.97 1.02
C ALA A 92 -16.30 -10.64 -0.35
N HIS A 93 -16.17 -9.87 -1.44
CA HIS A 93 -16.27 -10.38 -2.79
C HIS A 93 -15.15 -11.39 -3.10
N SER A 94 -13.91 -11.06 -2.74
CA SER A 94 -12.77 -11.98 -2.90
C SER A 94 -12.97 -13.27 -2.11
N ARG A 95 -13.42 -13.20 -0.83
CA ARG A 95 -13.71 -14.42 -0.05
C ARG A 95 -14.79 -15.27 -0.70
N ARG A 96 -15.88 -14.67 -1.18
CA ARG A 96 -16.98 -15.39 -1.83
C ARG A 96 -16.50 -16.12 -3.09
N LEU A 97 -15.69 -15.47 -3.91
CA LEU A 97 -15.09 -16.08 -5.10
C LEU A 97 -14.21 -17.28 -4.73
N THR A 98 -13.33 -17.12 -3.73
CA THR A 98 -12.47 -18.21 -3.24
C THR A 98 -13.29 -19.41 -2.74
N PHE A 99 -14.37 -19.16 -1.97
CA PHE A 99 -15.26 -20.23 -1.51
C PHE A 99 -15.94 -20.96 -2.67
N PHE A 100 -16.39 -20.24 -3.70
CA PHE A 100 -16.98 -20.89 -4.88
C PHE A 100 -15.97 -21.73 -5.67
N LEU A 101 -14.73 -21.24 -5.83
CA LEU A 101 -13.69 -21.98 -6.54
C LEU A 101 -13.29 -23.26 -5.79
N VAL A 102 -13.03 -23.16 -4.50
CA VAL A 102 -12.64 -24.32 -3.68
C VAL A 102 -13.80 -25.30 -3.52
N GLY A 103 -15.00 -24.79 -3.22
CA GLY A 103 -16.19 -25.62 -3.07
C GLY A 103 -16.60 -26.30 -4.38
N GLY A 104 -16.59 -25.56 -5.48
CA GLY A 104 -16.88 -26.12 -6.81
C GLY A 104 -15.86 -27.18 -7.24
N GLY A 105 -14.58 -26.94 -6.98
CA GLY A 105 -13.52 -27.93 -7.24
C GLY A 105 -13.70 -29.22 -6.42
N LEU A 106 -14.05 -29.10 -5.14
CA LEU A 106 -14.33 -30.26 -4.27
C LEU A 106 -15.55 -31.06 -4.75
N VAL A 107 -16.65 -30.39 -5.12
CA VAL A 107 -17.86 -31.04 -5.63
C VAL A 107 -17.61 -31.71 -6.98
N ALA A 108 -16.88 -31.05 -7.88
CA ALA A 108 -16.50 -31.63 -9.16
C ALA A 108 -15.61 -32.87 -8.95
N TRP A 109 -14.63 -32.79 -8.05
CA TRP A 109 -13.77 -33.92 -7.71
C TRP A 109 -14.58 -35.09 -7.17
N THR A 110 -15.42 -34.87 -6.15
CA THR A 110 -16.19 -35.95 -5.54
C THR A 110 -17.20 -36.55 -6.51
N GLY A 111 -17.85 -35.73 -7.35
CA GLY A 111 -18.72 -36.21 -8.43
C GLY A 111 -17.98 -37.06 -9.47
N LEU A 112 -16.73 -36.70 -9.79
CA LEU A 112 -15.91 -37.46 -10.72
C LEU A 112 -15.49 -38.80 -10.10
N LEU A 113 -15.09 -38.82 -8.82
CA LEU A 113 -14.79 -40.08 -8.13
C LEU A 113 -16.02 -40.99 -7.97
N THR A 114 -17.19 -40.44 -7.64
CA THR A 114 -18.40 -41.24 -7.48
C THR A 114 -18.88 -41.79 -8.82
N SER A 115 -18.80 -41.03 -9.90
CA SER A 115 -19.13 -41.55 -11.23
C SER A 115 -18.18 -42.66 -11.69
N LEU A 116 -16.88 -42.54 -11.40
CA LEU A 116 -15.87 -43.57 -11.71
C LEU A 116 -16.09 -44.86 -10.92
N LEU A 117 -16.49 -44.74 -9.65
CA LEU A 117 -16.81 -45.87 -8.78
C LEU A 117 -18.14 -46.56 -9.16
N LEU A 118 -19.10 -45.83 -9.73
CA LEU A 118 -20.38 -46.38 -10.18
C LEU A 118 -20.31 -47.02 -11.57
N LEU A 119 -19.30 -46.66 -12.37
CA LEU A 119 -19.09 -47.20 -13.72
C LEU A 119 -18.27 -48.51 -13.73
N HIS A 120 -17.75 -48.92 -12.57
CA HIS A 120 -16.92 -50.12 -12.38
C HIS A 120 -17.64 -51.12 -11.47
#